data_AF-A0A531KQR2-F1
#
_entry.id   AF-A0A531KQR2-F1
#
_cell.length_a   1.000
_cell.length_b   1.000
_cell.length_c   1.000
_cell.angle_alpha   90.00
_cell.angle_beta   90.00
_cell.angle_gamma   90.00
#
_symmetry.space_group_name_H-M   'P 1'
#
loop_
_entity.id
_entity.type
_entity.pdbx_description
1 polymer ?
#
loop_
_entity_poly.entity_id
_entity_poly.type
_entity_poly.pdbx_seq_one_letter_code
_entity_poly.pdbx_strand_id
1 'polypeptide(L)'
;MDRCNRLVDVGRRQFLRGGAFAAAGVATAVALPAQAQTKAAPGLALVEYPSNKLANIADLKPNEPFDVGYPDENAPGVLLKLGMKVEGGAGPDGDIVGFSTICPHKGFPLNYNAEDRTLNCPGHYSRFDCEAGG
;
A
#
# COMPACT_ATOMS: atom_id res chain seq x y z
N MET A 1 28.89 45.77 41.95
CA MET A 1 28.38 44.51 41.36
C MET A 1 27.35 44.75 40.24
N ASP A 2 26.55 45.82 40.30
CA ASP A 2 25.53 46.13 39.26
C ASP A 2 26.04 46.36 37.83
N ARG A 3 27.25 46.92 37.67
CA ARG A 3 27.85 47.11 36.34
C ARG A 3 28.16 45.77 35.65
N CYS A 4 28.58 44.76 36.40
CA CYS A 4 28.85 43.43 35.85
C CYS A 4 27.55 42.76 35.40
N ASN A 5 26.48 42.89 36.18
CA ASN A 5 25.17 42.33 35.82
C ASN A 5 24.59 42.97 34.55
N ARG A 6 24.75 44.28 34.36
CA ARG A 6 24.32 44.96 33.12
C ARG A 6 25.09 44.48 31.88
N LEU A 7 26.40 44.23 32.01
CA LEU A 7 27.20 43.72 30.90
C LEU A 7 26.79 42.30 30.49
N VAL A 8 26.45 41.45 31.47
CA VAL A 8 25.91 40.11 31.23
C VAL A 8 24.54 40.17 30.54
N ASP A 9 23.65 41.06 30.96
CA ASP A 9 22.33 41.23 30.33
C ASP A 9 22.42 41.74 28.89
N VAL A 10 23.36 42.64 28.60
CA VAL A 10 23.64 43.09 27.23
C VAL A 10 24.16 41.92 26.38
N GLY A 11 25.08 41.12 26.91
CA GLY A 11 25.60 39.92 26.24
C GLY A 11 24.51 38.89 25.93
N ARG A 12 23.61 38.60 26.87
CA ARG A 12 22.48 37.68 26.67
C ARG A 12 21.50 38.17 25.61
N ARG A 13 21.21 39.48 25.58
CA ARG A 13 20.32 40.08 24.56
C ARG A 13 20.96 40.07 23.18
N GLN A 14 22.26 40.30 23.09
CA GLN A 14 23.01 40.22 21.83
C GLN A 14 23.04 38.78 21.29
N PHE A 15 23.23 37.79 22.17
CA PHE A 15 23.21 36.37 21.82
C PHE A 15 21.83 35.90 21.32
N LEU A 16 20.75 36.26 22.03
CA LEU A 16 19.39 35.92 21.61
C LEU A 16 18.96 36.63 20.31
N ARG A 17 19.39 37.88 20.12
CA ARG A 17 19.18 38.60 18.84
C ARG A 17 19.99 37.97 17.71
N GLY A 18 21.25 37.58 17.95
CA GLY A 18 22.09 36.90 16.96
C GLY A 18 21.56 35.51 16.57
N GLY A 19 20.97 34.77 17.51
CA GLY A 19 20.33 33.48 17.24
C GLY A 19 19.06 33.58 16.38
N ALA A 20 18.29 34.66 16.52
CA ALA A 20 17.07 34.87 15.72
C ALA A 20 17.37 35.16 14.24
N PHE A 21 18.52 35.73 13.90
CA PHE A 21 18.91 35.98 12.50
C PHE A 21 19.49 34.74 11.79
N ALA A 22 19.96 33.73 12.53
CA ALA A 22 20.48 32.49 11.94
C ALA A 22 19.37 31.56 11.40
N ALA A 23 18.10 31.79 11.75
CA ALA A 23 16.97 30.98 11.30
C ALA A 23 16.33 31.47 9.99
N ALA A 24 16.70 32.66 9.48
CA ALA A 24 16.02 33.30 8.34
C ALA A 24 16.75 33.14 6.99
N GLY A 25 17.85 32.40 6.94
CA GLY A 25 18.62 32.26 5.71
C GLY A 25 19.27 30.90 5.61
N VAL A 26 18.53 29.92 5.09
CA VAL A 26 18.88 29.00 3.98
C VAL A 26 17.68 28.07 3.82
N ALA A 27 16.68 28.52 3.07
CA ALA A 27 15.69 27.64 2.46
C ALA A 27 15.83 27.73 0.93
N THR A 28 17.06 27.62 0.42
CA THR A 28 17.24 27.13 -0.94
C THR A 28 16.94 25.64 -0.88
N ALA A 29 15.69 25.28 -1.16
CA ALA A 29 15.31 23.90 -1.40
C ALA A 29 16.14 23.40 -2.59
N VAL A 30 17.29 22.81 -2.29
CA VAL A 30 17.96 21.91 -3.21
C VAL A 30 16.92 20.83 -3.46
N ALA A 31 16.44 20.73 -4.71
CA ALA A 31 15.66 19.62 -5.18
C ALA A 31 16.54 18.37 -5.07
N LEU A 32 16.65 17.83 -3.85
CA LEU A 32 17.10 16.49 -3.61
C LEU A 32 16.01 15.61 -4.25
N PRO A 33 16.34 14.73 -5.21
CA PRO A 33 15.39 13.69 -5.56
C PRO A 33 15.03 13.00 -4.26
N ALA A 34 13.73 12.87 -4.00
CA ALA A 34 13.19 12.20 -2.83
C ALA A 34 14.10 11.03 -2.49
N GLN A 35 14.67 11.03 -1.28
CA GLN A 35 15.50 9.94 -0.80
C GLN A 35 14.78 8.65 -1.16
N ALA A 36 15.30 7.95 -2.16
CA ALA A 36 14.97 6.58 -2.40
C ALA A 36 15.39 5.92 -1.08
N GLN A 37 14.40 5.65 -0.23
CA GLN A 37 14.63 4.87 0.97
C GLN A 37 15.24 3.59 0.45
N THR A 38 16.54 3.42 0.67
CA THR A 38 17.26 2.20 0.33
C THR A 38 16.59 1.11 1.14
N LYS A 39 15.64 0.42 0.52
CA LYS A 39 15.00 -0.77 1.07
C LYS A 39 16.15 -1.72 1.40
N ALA A 40 16.27 -2.11 2.66
CA ALA A 40 17.22 -3.14 3.04
C ALA A 40 16.93 -4.36 2.15
N ALA A 41 17.95 -4.86 1.45
CA ALA A 41 17.81 -6.06 0.66
C ALA A 41 17.30 -7.17 1.59
N PRO A 42 16.18 -7.83 1.26
CA PRO A 42 15.71 -8.95 2.05
C PRO A 42 16.81 -10.01 2.11
N GLY A 43 16.81 -10.79 3.19
CA GLY A 43 17.67 -11.96 3.26
C GLY A 43 17.43 -12.84 2.03
N LEU A 44 18.51 -13.40 1.47
CA LEU A 44 18.57 -14.16 0.21
C LEU A 44 17.54 -15.31 0.06
N ALA A 45 16.75 -15.61 1.09
CA ALA A 45 15.75 -16.66 1.13
C ALA A 45 14.29 -16.18 0.97
N LEU A 46 14.02 -14.88 0.84
CA LEU A 46 12.66 -14.34 0.68
C LEU A 46 12.40 -13.83 -0.74
N VAL A 47 11.22 -14.15 -1.27
CA VAL A 47 10.72 -13.58 -2.53
C VAL A 47 10.35 -12.11 -2.30
N GLU A 48 10.84 -11.22 -3.15
CA GLU A 48 10.44 -9.82 -3.18
C GLU A 48 9.16 -9.65 -4.00
N TYR A 49 8.06 -9.38 -3.32
CA TYR A 49 6.80 -9.04 -3.95
C TYR A 49 6.68 -7.52 -4.19
N PRO A 50 6.23 -7.09 -5.37
CA PRO A 50 6.03 -5.67 -5.64
C PRO A 50 4.80 -5.14 -4.90
N SER A 51 4.81 -3.84 -4.59
CA SER A 51 3.66 -3.13 -4.01
C SER A 51 3.00 -2.31 -5.13
N ASN A 52 2.21 -3.00 -5.95
CA ASN A 52 1.54 -2.41 -7.10
C ASN A 52 0.15 -1.90 -6.71
N LYS A 53 -0.22 -0.72 -7.21
CA LYS A 53 -1.61 -0.24 -7.13
C LYS A 53 -2.45 -1.00 -8.16
N LEU A 54 -3.44 -1.76 -7.71
CA LEU A 54 -4.33 -2.53 -8.58
C LEU A 54 -5.62 -1.79 -8.94
N ALA A 55 -6.24 -1.10 -7.97
CA ALA A 55 -7.48 -0.34 -8.16
C ALA A 55 -7.65 0.72 -7.04
N ASN A 56 -8.68 1.56 -7.13
CA ASN A 56 -9.26 2.26 -5.98
C ASN A 56 -10.54 1.54 -5.53
N ILE A 57 -10.89 1.66 -4.24
CA ILE A 57 -12.14 1.08 -3.70
C ILE A 57 -13.38 1.59 -4.45
N ALA A 58 -13.36 2.84 -4.91
CA ALA A 58 -14.46 3.44 -5.67
C ALA A 58 -14.69 2.79 -7.05
N ASP A 59 -13.69 2.07 -7.58
CA ASP A 59 -13.78 1.37 -8.86
C ASP A 59 -14.49 0.00 -8.70
N LEU A 60 -14.59 -0.52 -7.48
CA LEU A 60 -15.16 -1.83 -7.19
C LEU A 60 -16.67 -1.75 -6.98
N LYS A 61 -17.39 -2.60 -7.71
CA LYS A 61 -18.83 -2.79 -7.53
C LYS A 61 -19.10 -4.04 -6.69
N PRO A 62 -20.17 -4.05 -5.87
CA PRO A 62 -20.54 -5.24 -5.12
C PRO A 62 -20.79 -6.43 -6.06
N ASN A 63 -20.17 -7.57 -5.75
CA ASN A 63 -20.36 -8.85 -6.42
C ASN A 63 -20.05 -8.88 -7.92
N GLU A 64 -19.30 -7.89 -8.44
CA GLU A 64 -18.77 -7.88 -9.81
C GLU A 64 -17.24 -8.01 -9.76
N PRO A 65 -16.64 -8.96 -10.51
CA PRO A 65 -15.19 -9.10 -10.58
C PRO A 65 -14.56 -7.89 -11.28
N PHE A 66 -13.47 -7.40 -10.70
CA PHE A 66 -12.61 -6.38 -11.30
C PHE A 66 -11.27 -7.02 -11.69
N ASP A 67 -11.03 -7.16 -12.99
CA ASP A 67 -9.82 -7.84 -13.51
C ASP A 67 -8.54 -7.06 -13.17
N VAL A 68 -7.50 -7.80 -12.77
CA VAL A 68 -6.18 -7.27 -12.38
C VAL A 68 -5.06 -8.23 -12.82
N GLY A 69 -3.81 -7.79 -12.69
CA GLY A 69 -2.61 -8.62 -12.82
C GLY A 69 -1.67 -8.43 -11.62
N TYR A 70 -1.22 -9.53 -11.01
CA TYR A 70 -0.28 -9.51 -9.89
C TYR A 70 0.45 -10.86 -9.73
N PRO A 71 1.78 -10.90 -9.54
CA PRO A 71 2.69 -9.77 -9.29
C PRO A 71 3.12 -8.99 -10.54
N ASP A 72 2.83 -9.51 -11.72
CA ASP A 72 3.12 -8.92 -13.03
C ASP A 72 1.94 -9.08 -14.00
N GLU A 73 2.09 -8.60 -15.22
CA GLU A 73 1.04 -8.60 -16.25
C GLU A 73 0.65 -10.01 -16.74
N ASN A 74 1.47 -11.04 -16.50
CA ASN A 74 1.21 -12.42 -16.95
C ASN A 74 0.53 -13.28 -15.87
N ALA A 75 0.22 -12.70 -14.71
CA ALA A 75 -0.45 -13.38 -13.62
C ALA A 75 -1.85 -12.78 -13.41
N PRO A 76 -2.86 -13.21 -14.21
CA PRO A 76 -4.19 -12.63 -14.15
C PRO A 76 -4.90 -13.01 -12.85
N GLY A 77 -5.69 -12.07 -12.35
CA GLY A 77 -6.48 -12.21 -11.14
C GLY A 77 -7.70 -11.30 -11.17
N VAL A 78 -8.46 -11.34 -10.08
CA VAL A 78 -9.61 -10.47 -9.86
C VAL A 78 -9.57 -9.89 -8.45
N LEU A 79 -10.06 -8.66 -8.31
CA LEU A 79 -10.55 -8.11 -7.05
C LEU A 79 -12.06 -8.29 -6.98
N LEU A 80 -12.58 -8.66 -5.82
CA LEU A 80 -14.01 -8.87 -5.59
C LEU A 80 -14.43 -8.15 -4.31
N LYS A 81 -15.51 -7.36 -4.38
CA LYS A 81 -16.18 -6.78 -3.21
C LYS A 81 -17.41 -7.63 -2.87
N LEU A 82 -17.34 -8.44 -1.82
CA LEU A 82 -18.35 -9.47 -1.53
C LEU A 82 -19.58 -8.97 -0.76
N GLY A 83 -19.51 -7.76 -0.20
CA GLY A 83 -20.62 -7.17 0.57
C GLY A 83 -20.79 -7.74 1.98
N MET A 84 -19.88 -8.61 2.41
CA MET A 84 -19.83 -9.18 3.76
C MET A 84 -18.40 -9.43 4.19
N LYS A 85 -18.14 -9.33 5.50
CA LYS A 85 -16.81 -9.52 6.06
C LYS A 85 -16.35 -10.96 5.89
N VAL A 86 -15.15 -11.16 5.35
CA VAL A 86 -14.58 -12.49 5.04
C VAL A 86 -13.12 -12.59 5.50
N GLU A 87 -12.59 -13.81 5.50
CA GLU A 87 -11.16 -14.05 5.71
C GLU A 87 -10.33 -13.35 4.63
N GLY A 88 -9.25 -12.68 5.03
CA GLY A 88 -8.38 -11.94 4.11
C GLY A 88 -9.00 -10.66 3.52
N GLY A 89 -10.25 -10.35 3.85
CA GLY A 89 -10.96 -9.19 3.33
C GLY A 89 -10.36 -7.86 3.79
N ALA A 90 -10.09 -6.98 2.83
CA ALA A 90 -9.60 -5.63 3.02
C ALA A 90 -10.72 -4.57 2.93
N GLY A 91 -10.35 -3.30 3.05
CA GLY A 91 -11.30 -2.18 3.03
C GLY A 91 -12.03 -1.96 4.35
N PRO A 92 -12.86 -0.91 4.45
CA PRO A 92 -13.56 -0.56 5.68
C PRO A 92 -14.56 -1.63 6.14
N ASP A 93 -15.18 -2.34 5.18
CA ASP A 93 -16.16 -3.39 5.45
C ASP A 93 -15.51 -4.78 5.63
N GLY A 94 -14.22 -4.91 5.32
CA GLY A 94 -13.49 -6.18 5.37
C GLY A 94 -13.98 -7.21 4.37
N ASP A 95 -14.47 -6.78 3.21
CA ASP A 95 -15.17 -7.58 2.20
C ASP A 95 -14.49 -7.59 0.83
N ILE A 96 -13.33 -6.94 0.69
CA ILE A 96 -12.58 -6.87 -0.57
C ILE A 96 -11.48 -7.92 -0.58
N VAL A 97 -11.58 -8.89 -1.48
CA VAL A 97 -10.60 -9.98 -1.65
C VAL A 97 -9.94 -9.93 -3.02
N GLY A 98 -8.78 -10.57 -3.15
CA GLY A 98 -8.06 -10.70 -4.42
C GLY A 98 -7.59 -12.13 -4.64
N PHE A 99 -7.86 -12.69 -5.82
CA PHE A 99 -7.50 -14.06 -6.18
C PHE A 99 -6.86 -14.13 -7.57
N SER A 100 -5.95 -15.08 -7.75
CA SER A 100 -5.55 -15.52 -9.10
C SER A 100 -6.74 -16.19 -9.79
N THR A 101 -6.92 -15.93 -11.07
CA THR A 101 -7.96 -16.58 -11.89
C THR A 101 -7.41 -17.70 -12.76
N ILE A 102 -6.21 -18.19 -12.46
CA ILE A 102 -5.64 -19.38 -13.08
C ILE A 102 -5.80 -20.57 -12.15
N CYS A 103 -6.51 -21.61 -12.62
CA CYS A 103 -6.76 -22.80 -11.84
C CYS A 103 -5.44 -23.50 -11.44
N PRO A 104 -5.19 -23.73 -10.14
CA PRO A 104 -3.92 -24.32 -9.68
C PRO A 104 -3.75 -25.78 -10.08
N HIS A 105 -4.80 -26.45 -10.56
CA HIS A 105 -4.71 -27.83 -11.01
C HIS A 105 -3.91 -27.95 -12.33
N LYS A 106 -4.39 -27.31 -13.40
CA LYS A 106 -3.83 -27.42 -14.77
C LYS A 106 -3.84 -26.10 -15.56
N GLY A 107 -3.96 -24.96 -14.89
CA GLY A 107 -3.80 -23.64 -15.51
C GLY A 107 -4.98 -23.14 -16.35
N PHE A 108 -6.16 -23.76 -16.23
CA PHE A 108 -7.36 -23.28 -16.92
C PHE A 108 -7.86 -21.96 -16.31
N PRO A 109 -8.32 -20.98 -17.13
CA PRO A 109 -8.96 -19.78 -16.60
C PRO A 109 -10.22 -20.12 -15.80
N LEU A 110 -10.37 -19.49 -14.65
CA LEU A 110 -11.52 -19.62 -13.77
C LEU A 110 -12.59 -18.60 -14.14
N ASN A 111 -13.85 -19.02 -14.12
CA ASN A 111 -15.02 -18.15 -14.34
C ASN A 111 -15.71 -17.85 -13.01
N TYR A 112 -15.96 -16.58 -12.74
CA TYR A 112 -16.74 -16.20 -11.56
C TYR A 112 -18.23 -16.49 -11.75
N ASN A 113 -18.85 -17.11 -10.76
CA ASN A 113 -20.30 -17.24 -10.66
C ASN A 113 -20.79 -16.31 -9.54
N ALA A 114 -21.56 -15.29 -9.90
CA ALA A 114 -22.08 -14.30 -8.97
C ALA A 114 -23.22 -14.83 -8.07
N GLU A 115 -23.92 -15.90 -8.48
CA GLU A 115 -25.05 -16.45 -7.72
C GLU A 115 -24.60 -17.05 -6.38
N ASP A 116 -23.43 -17.69 -6.38
CA ASP A 116 -22.86 -18.32 -5.19
C ASP A 116 -21.41 -17.94 -4.91
N ARG A 117 -20.91 -16.90 -5.60
CA ARG A 117 -19.62 -16.24 -5.34
C ARG A 117 -18.43 -17.20 -5.41
N THR A 118 -18.47 -18.10 -6.39
CA THR A 118 -17.42 -19.09 -6.61
C THR A 118 -16.62 -18.81 -7.88
N LEU A 119 -15.35 -19.18 -7.87
CA LEU A 119 -14.53 -19.32 -9.08
C LEU A 119 -14.60 -20.77 -9.58
N ASN A 120 -15.01 -20.96 -10.83
CA ASN A 120 -15.32 -22.26 -11.41
C ASN A 120 -14.39 -22.60 -12.58
N CYS A 121 -13.77 -23.77 -12.51
CA CYS A 121 -12.86 -24.25 -13.53
C CYS A 121 -13.60 -25.09 -14.58
N PRO A 122 -13.59 -24.70 -15.87
CA PRO A 122 -14.23 -25.48 -16.93
C PRO A 122 -13.44 -26.74 -17.33
N GLY A 123 -12.16 -26.85 -16.93
CA GLY A 123 -11.32 -27.98 -17.33
C GLY A 123 -11.71 -29.29 -16.62
N HIS A 124 -11.85 -29.23 -15.29
CA HIS A 124 -12.10 -30.42 -14.46
C HIS A 124 -13.10 -30.15 -13.32
N TYR A 125 -13.95 -29.13 -13.48
CA TYR A 125 -15.06 -28.83 -12.57
C TYR A 125 -14.70 -28.48 -11.12
N SER A 126 -13.45 -28.06 -10.86
CA SER A 126 -13.07 -27.50 -9.57
C SER A 126 -13.87 -26.22 -9.29
N ARG A 127 -14.21 -26.00 -8.02
CA ARG A 127 -14.85 -24.79 -7.52
C ARG A 127 -14.05 -24.27 -6.32
N PHE A 128 -13.92 -22.96 -6.22
CA PHE A 128 -13.22 -22.27 -5.14
C PHE A 128 -14.18 -21.23 -4.56
N ASP A 129 -14.26 -21.15 -3.24
CA ASP A 129 -15.18 -20.30 -2.49
C ASP A 129 -14.51 -18.98 -2.15
N CYS A 130 -14.92 -17.89 -2.82
CA CYS A 130 -14.32 -16.58 -2.60
C CYS A 130 -14.64 -16.01 -1.21
N GLU A 131 -15.65 -16.54 -0.50
CA GLU A 131 -16.03 -16.09 0.85
C GLU A 131 -15.21 -16.77 1.95
N ALA A 132 -14.53 -17.87 1.63
CA ALA A 132 -13.83 -18.74 2.57
C ALA A 132 -12.33 -18.94 2.24
N GLY A 133 -11.68 -17.91 1.69
CA GLY A 133 -10.24 -17.93 1.43
C GLY A 133 -9.80 -18.65 0.15
N GLY A 134 -10.72 -19.05 -0.73
CA GLY A 134 -10.45 -19.63 -2.06
C GLY A 134 -10.61 -21.14 -2.12
#